data_AF-A0A520HN01-F1
#
_entry.id   AF-A0A520HN01-F1
#
_cell.length_a   1.000
_cell.length_b   1.000
_cell.length_c   1.000
_cell.angle_alpha   90.00
_cell.angle_beta   90.00
_cell.angle_gamma   90.00
#
_symmetry.space_group_name_H-M   'P 1'
#
loop_
_entity.id
_entity.type
_entity.pdbx_description
1 polymer ?
#
loop_
_entity_poly.entity_id
_entity_poly.type
_entity_poly.pdbx_seq_one_letter_code
_entity_poly.pdbx_strand_id
1 'polypeptide(L)'
;MYDLIDRPVADLPAFERGLLDRTRRWVHALTLAGTAPSPAGAAEVPFDAAMRALDRGSTDTLVFQRPCHTSVEEVEAVWLGLWRLVRADRIVAARAAAAALIA
;
A
#
# COMPACT_ATOMS: atom_id res chain seq x y z
N MET A 1 14.63 1.00 2.28
CA MET A 1 13.94 0.48 1.08
C MET A 1 14.55 -0.85 0.65
N TYR A 2 15.86 -0.93 0.42
CA TYR A 2 16.53 -2.22 0.17
C TYR A 2 16.44 -3.22 1.34
N ASP A 3 16.22 -2.74 2.57
CA ASP A 3 15.94 -3.59 3.75
C ASP A 3 14.54 -4.22 3.76
N LEU A 4 13.65 -3.76 2.87
CA LEU A 4 12.26 -4.20 2.78
C LEU A 4 12.03 -5.15 1.61
N ILE A 5 12.71 -4.95 0.47
CA ILE A 5 12.57 -5.83 -0.70
C ILE A 5 12.99 -7.25 -0.32
N ASP A 6 12.22 -8.24 -0.76
CA ASP A 6 12.41 -9.68 -0.47
C ASP A 6 12.30 -10.06 1.00
N ARG A 7 12.07 -9.10 1.90
CA ARG A 7 11.86 -9.38 3.32
C ARG A 7 10.59 -10.22 3.49
N PRO A 8 10.61 -11.27 4.34
CA PRO A 8 9.40 -11.99 4.68
C PRO A 8 8.37 -11.06 5.33
N VAL A 9 7.12 -11.11 4.85
CA VAL A 9 6.00 -10.33 5.41
C VAL A 9 5.77 -10.66 6.89
N ALA A 10 6.05 -11.91 7.28
CA ALA A 10 5.97 -12.37 8.67
C ALA A 10 6.93 -11.61 9.61
N ASP A 11 8.05 -11.08 9.08
CA ASP A 11 9.09 -10.37 9.82
C ASP A 11 8.85 -8.86 9.89
N LEU A 12 7.76 -8.38 9.27
CA LEU A 12 7.37 -6.98 9.36
C LEU A 12 6.73 -6.68 10.73
N PRO A 13 6.92 -5.47 11.27
CA PRO A 13 6.12 -4.98 12.38
C PRO A 13 4.62 -5.17 12.13
N ALA A 14 3.85 -5.53 13.17
CA ALA A 14 2.43 -5.88 13.04
C ALA A 14 1.59 -4.83 12.30
N PHE A 15 1.92 -3.55 12.50
CA PHE A 15 1.29 -2.44 11.80
C PHE A 15 1.60 -2.44 10.29
N GLU A 16 2.87 -2.61 9.90
CA GLU A 16 3.30 -2.64 8.49
C GLU A 16 2.68 -3.84 7.77
N ARG A 17 2.70 -5.01 8.41
CA ARG A 17 2.02 -6.21 7.92
C ARG A 17 0.52 -6.00 7.74
N GLY A 18 -0.16 -5.50 8.76
CA GLY A 18 -1.61 -5.30 8.71
C GLY A 18 -2.03 -4.22 7.71
N LEU A 19 -1.17 -3.25 7.45
CA LEU A 19 -1.36 -2.25 6.42
C LEU A 19 -1.19 -2.88 5.02
N LEU A 20 -0.13 -3.66 4.81
CA LEU A 20 0.13 -4.39 3.57
C LEU A 20 -0.99 -5.37 3.21
N ASP A 21 -1.43 -6.19 4.17
CA ASP A 21 -2.51 -7.17 3.99
C ASP A 21 -3.85 -6.53 3.62
N ARG A 22 -4.13 -5.32 4.14
CA ARG A 22 -5.34 -4.56 3.76
C ARG A 22 -5.24 -4.06 2.33
N THR A 23 -4.11 -3.47 1.95
CA THR A 23 -3.91 -2.95 0.58
C THR A 23 -3.94 -4.08 -0.43
N ARG A 24 -3.26 -5.20 -0.18
CA ARG A 24 -3.28 -6.39 -1.04
C ARG A 24 -4.70 -6.89 -1.26
N ARG A 25 -5.51 -7.02 -0.20
CA ARG A 25 -6.92 -7.45 -0.31
C ARG A 25 -7.77 -6.46 -1.08
N TRP A 26 -7.62 -5.16 -0.81
CA TRP A 26 -8.40 -4.11 -1.48
C TRP A 26 -8.13 -4.08 -2.98
N VAL A 27 -6.85 -4.07 -3.36
CA VAL A 27 -6.41 -4.08 -4.76
C VAL A 27 -6.81 -5.37 -5.45
N HIS A 28 -6.63 -6.52 -4.81
CA HIS A 28 -7.03 -7.80 -5.38
C HIS A 28 -8.53 -7.86 -5.67
N ALA A 29 -9.37 -7.36 -4.75
CA ALA A 29 -10.81 -7.25 -4.97
C ALA A 29 -11.13 -6.35 -6.17
N LEU A 30 -10.46 -5.20 -6.29
CA LEU A 30 -10.61 -4.30 -7.43
C LEU A 30 -10.19 -4.98 -8.74
N THR A 31 -9.05 -5.68 -8.77
CA THR A 31 -8.55 -6.38 -9.96
C THR A 31 -9.47 -7.51 -10.41
N LEU A 32 -10.02 -8.30 -9.48
CA LEU A 32 -10.90 -9.43 -9.83
C LEU A 32 -12.34 -9.01 -10.14
N ALA A 33 -12.92 -8.11 -9.34
CA ALA A 33 -14.33 -7.74 -9.44
C ALA A 33 -14.56 -6.48 -10.29
N GLY A 34 -13.50 -5.81 -10.74
CA GLY A 34 -13.56 -4.53 -11.46
C GLY A 34 -14.13 -3.37 -10.63
N THR A 35 -14.37 -3.59 -9.34
CA THR A 35 -14.96 -2.60 -8.44
C THR A 35 -14.32 -2.69 -7.05
N ALA A 36 -14.13 -1.54 -6.42
CA ALA A 36 -13.56 -1.46 -5.08
C ALA A 36 -14.50 -2.11 -4.05
N PRO A 37 -13.98 -2.94 -3.12
CA PRO A 37 -14.78 -3.68 -2.17
C PRO A 37 -15.56 -2.75 -1.22
N SER A 38 -16.65 -3.26 -0.65
CA SER A 38 -17.31 -2.57 0.46
C SER A 38 -16.45 -2.67 1.72
N PRO A 39 -16.34 -1.60 2.52
CA PRO A 39 -15.59 -1.64 3.78
C PRO A 39 -16.22 -2.67 4.73
N ALA A 40 -15.39 -3.52 5.35
CA ALA A 40 -15.85 -4.59 6.24
C ALA A 40 -16.42 -4.08 7.59
N GLY A 41 -16.30 -2.77 7.87
CA GLY A 41 -16.82 -2.13 9.07
C GLY A 41 -16.40 -0.66 9.17
N ALA A 42 -16.93 0.05 10.18
CA ALA A 42 -16.69 1.49 10.36
C ALA A 42 -15.21 1.87 10.48
N ALA A 43 -14.38 1.02 11.10
CA ALA A 43 -12.95 1.25 11.25
C ALA A 43 -12.17 1.22 9.92
N GLU A 44 -12.71 0.57 8.89
CA GLU A 44 -12.07 0.45 7.57
C GLU A 44 -12.50 1.57 6.61
N VAL A 45 -13.52 2.37 6.97
CA VAL A 45 -14.02 3.47 6.14
C VAL A 45 -12.94 4.50 5.78
N PRO A 46 -12.08 4.96 6.72
CA PRO A 46 -11.02 5.91 6.37
C PRO A 46 -9.98 5.32 5.40
N PHE A 47 -9.67 4.03 5.56
CA PHE A 47 -8.75 3.31 4.67
C PHE A 47 -9.35 3.16 3.27
N ASP A 48 -10.61 2.72 3.17
CA ASP A 48 -11.31 2.59 1.89
C ASP A 48 -11.43 3.94 1.17
N ALA A 49 -11.77 5.02 1.90
CA ALA A 49 -11.83 6.36 1.33
C ALA A 49 -10.48 6.82 0.76
N ALA A 50 -9.37 6.54 1.45
CA ALA A 50 -8.03 6.85 0.97
C ALA A 50 -7.67 6.02 -0.28
N MET A 51 -7.95 4.72 -0.29
CA MET A 51 -7.70 3.84 -1.44
C MET A 51 -8.52 4.25 -2.67
N ARG A 52 -9.79 4.63 -2.49
CA ARG A 52 -10.63 5.18 -3.58
C ARG A 52 -10.15 6.53 -4.10
N ALA A 53 -9.53 7.34 -3.26
CA ALA A 53 -8.93 8.60 -3.69
C ALA A 53 -7.67 8.35 -4.55
N LEU A 54 -6.84 7.39 -4.14
CA LEU A 54 -5.66 6.96 -4.90
C LEU A 54 -6.06 6.34 -6.25
N ASP A 55 -7.04 5.44 -6.25
CA ASP A 55 -7.53 4.75 -7.46
C ASP A 55 -8.10 5.74 -8.49
N ARG A 56 -8.99 6.65 -8.08
CA ARG A 56 -9.53 7.70 -8.97
C ARG A 56 -8.48 8.68 -9.47
N GLY A 57 -7.39 8.86 -8.73
CA GLY A 57 -6.28 9.74 -9.09
C GLY A 57 -5.28 9.10 -10.04
N SER A 58 -5.39 7.80 -10.31
CA SER A 58 -4.46 7.05 -11.14
C SER A 58 -5.04 6.84 -12.54
N THR A 59 -4.20 6.97 -13.56
CA THR A 59 -4.52 6.52 -14.94
C THR A 59 -4.45 5.00 -15.08
N ASP A 60 -3.72 4.34 -14.19
CA ASP A 60 -3.53 2.90 -14.15
C ASP A 60 -4.07 2.31 -12.85
N THR A 61 -4.79 1.20 -12.92
CA THR A 61 -5.16 0.46 -11.71
C THR A 61 -3.90 -0.13 -11.08
N LEU A 62 -3.67 0.13 -9.80
CA LEU A 62 -2.60 -0.55 -9.07
C LEU A 62 -2.89 -2.06 -9.10
N VAL A 63 -1.98 -2.87 -9.62
CA VAL A 63 -2.15 -4.34 -9.70
C VAL A 63 -1.13 -5.01 -8.81
N PHE A 64 -1.60 -5.73 -7.78
CA PHE A 64 -0.78 -6.73 -7.09
C PHE A 64 -0.99 -8.08 -7.75
N GLN A 65 0.05 -8.59 -8.41
CA GLN A 65 -0.03 -9.83 -9.18
C GLN A 65 -0.29 -11.06 -8.28
N ARG A 66 0.10 -10.99 -7.00
CA ARG A 66 0.00 -12.12 -6.05
C ARG A 66 -0.33 -11.63 -4.64
N PRO A 67 -1.60 -11.42 -4.26
CA PRO A 67 -1.93 -10.90 -2.92
C PRO A 67 -1.48 -11.82 -1.76
N CYS A 68 -1.18 -13.10 -2.03
CA CYS A 68 -0.76 -14.07 -1.01
C CYS A 68 0.75 -14.32 -0.96
N HIS A 69 1.57 -13.53 -1.66
CA HIS A 69 3.02 -13.76 -1.65
C HIS A 69 3.63 -13.48 -0.26
N THR A 70 4.64 -14.25 0.11
CA THR A 70 5.21 -14.26 1.47
C THR A 70 6.36 -13.29 1.67
N SER A 71 6.90 -12.73 0.59
CA SER A 71 7.90 -11.66 0.59
C SER A 71 7.24 -10.29 0.37
N VAL A 72 8.02 -9.22 0.48
CA VAL A 72 7.61 -7.85 0.12
C VAL A 72 8.12 -7.55 -1.29
N GLU A 73 7.22 -7.17 -2.19
CA GLU A 73 7.55 -6.74 -3.56
C GLU A 73 8.13 -5.31 -3.59
N GLU A 74 8.78 -4.94 -4.69
CA GLU A 74 9.44 -3.63 -4.84
C GLU A 74 8.46 -2.45 -4.64
N VAL A 75 7.28 -2.52 -5.26
CA VAL A 75 6.24 -1.50 -5.12
C VAL A 75 5.75 -1.39 -3.66
N GLU A 76 5.67 -2.52 -2.97
CA GLU A 76 5.26 -2.58 -1.56
C GLU A 76 6.35 -1.99 -0.65
N ALA A 77 7.62 -2.27 -0.94
CA ALA A 77 8.76 -1.70 -0.24
C ALA A 77 8.83 -0.17 -0.38
N VAL A 78 8.53 0.36 -1.58
CA VAL A 78 8.42 1.81 -1.82
C VAL A 78 7.29 2.39 -0.96
N TRP A 79 6.12 1.79 -0.98
CA TRP A 79 4.95 2.27 -0.23
C TRP A 79 5.17 2.21 1.29
N LEU A 80 5.69 1.10 1.81
CA LEU A 80 6.08 0.96 3.22
C LEU A 80 7.17 1.97 3.60
N GLY A 81 8.12 2.24 2.71
CA GLY A 81 9.17 3.24 2.90
C GLY A 81 8.62 4.66 3.05
N LEU A 82 7.70 5.07 2.16
CA LEU A 82 7.00 6.36 2.27
C LEU A 82 6.21 6.45 3.58
N TRP A 83 5.57 5.35 3.99
CA TRP A 83 4.79 5.33 5.22
C TRP A 83 5.64 5.42 6.49
N ARG A 84 6.83 4.80 6.51
CA ARG A 84 7.81 4.98 7.58
C ARG A 84 8.23 6.44 7.73
N LEU A 85 8.44 7.16 6.62
CA LEU A 85 8.74 8.60 6.65
C LEU A 85 7.57 9.40 7.25
N VAL A 86 6.33 9.09 6.87
CA VAL A 86 5.15 9.74 7.44
C VAL A 86 5.05 9.51 8.95
N ARG A 87 5.23 8.26 9.41
CA ARG A 87 5.18 7.92 10.85
C ARG A 87 6.30 8.55 11.66
N ALA A 88 7.43 8.84 11.04
CA ALA A 88 8.55 9.55 11.66
C ALA A 88 8.40 11.09 11.59
N ASP A 89 7.22 11.59 11.21
CA ASP A 89 6.91 13.02 11.01
C ASP A 89 7.83 13.70 9.97
N ARG A 90 8.34 12.92 9.01
CA ARG A 90 9.19 13.40 7.91
C ARG A 90 8.35 13.67 6.65
N ILE A 91 7.26 14.42 6.79
CA ILE A 91 6.27 14.63 5.72
C ILE A 91 6.87 15.25 4.45
N VAL A 92 7.77 16.23 4.60
CA VAL A 92 8.45 16.88 3.46
C VAL A 92 9.30 15.86 2.69
N ALA A 93 10.04 15.01 3.40
CA ALA A 93 10.85 13.96 2.78
C ALA A 93 9.99 12.91 2.09
N ALA A 94 8.86 12.52 2.69
CA ALA A 94 7.90 11.60 2.07
C ALA A 94 7.35 12.17 0.76
N ARG A 95 6.96 13.45 0.74
CA ARG A 95 6.48 14.13 -0.46
C ARG A 95 7.55 14.25 -1.54
N ALA A 96 8.77 14.62 -1.16
CA ALA A 96 9.89 14.74 -2.09
C ALA A 96 10.25 13.38 -2.72
N ALA A 97 10.29 12.32 -1.92
CA ALA A 97 10.51 10.96 -2.40
C ALA A 97 9.39 10.51 -3.35
N ALA A 98 8.13 10.75 -2.99
CA ALA A 98 6.99 10.42 -3.86
C ALA A 98 7.04 11.18 -5.20
N ALA A 99 7.40 12.47 -5.19
CA ALA A 99 7.55 13.27 -6.40
C ALA A 99 8.70 12.79 -7.29
N ALA A 100 9.80 12.33 -6.71
CA ALA A 100 10.95 11.83 -7.47
C ALA A 100 10.68 10.49 -8.17
N LEU A 101 9.69 9.72 -7.73
CA LEU A 101 9.33 8.42 -8.32
C LEU A 101 8.47 8.55 -9.60
N ILE A 102 7.88 9.71 -9.83
CA ILE A 102 6.97 9.99 -10.98
C ILE A 102 7.59 10.96 -12.00
N ALA A 103 8.87 11.33 -11.82
CA ALA A 103 9.62 12.23 -12.71
C ALA A 103 10.42 11.42 -13.73
#